data_AF-G7Y3H6-F1
#
_entry.id   AF-G7Y3H6-F1
#
_cell.length_a   1.000
_cell.length_b   1.000
_cell.length_c   1.000
_cell.angle_alpha   90.00
_cell.angle_beta   90.00
_cell.angle_gamma   90.00
#
_symmetry.space_group_name_H-M   'P 1'
#
loop_
_entity.id
_entity.type
_entity.pdbx_description
1 polymer ?
#
loop_
_entity_poly.entity_id
_entity_poly.type
_entity_poly.pdbx_seq_one_letter_code
_entity_poly.pdbx_strand_id
1 'polypeptide(L)'
;MLYVFLEKGQLKNQFYNTADQCNLEDFHKLFCFTFHSFHEYWMKTVRDVMFFNFHREQFRSRLESRLQSSDCRLGLPGSNGDVSFFEP
;
A
#
# COMPACT_ATOMS: atom_id res chain seq x y z
N MET A 1 -9.62 -3.00 -2.89
CA MET A 1 -8.60 -3.34 -1.86
C MET A 1 -8.39 -2.18 -0.90
N LEU A 2 -7.75 -1.08 -1.31
CA LEU A 2 -7.53 0.10 -0.44
C LEU A 2 -8.80 0.72 0.13
N TYR A 3 -9.88 0.81 -0.65
CA TYR A 3 -11.17 1.27 -0.15
C TYR A 3 -11.71 0.43 1.02
N VAL A 4 -11.52 -0.90 0.95
CA VAL A 4 -11.93 -1.81 2.04
C VAL A 4 -11.07 -1.58 3.28
N PHE A 5 -9.78 -1.30 3.11
CA PHE A 5 -8.89 -0.92 4.22
C PHE A 5 -9.25 0.43 4.84
N LEU A 6 -9.72 1.39 4.02
CA LEU A 6 -10.25 2.66 4.49
C LEU A 6 -11.52 2.45 5.33
N GLU A 7 -12.49 1.70 4.80
CA GLU A 7 -13.75 1.38 5.48
C GLU A 7 -13.53 0.61 6.80
N LYS A 8 -12.57 -0.31 6.82
CA LYS A 8 -12.15 -1.04 8.03
C LYS A 8 -11.29 -0.21 8.99
N GLY A 9 -10.92 1.03 8.63
CA GLY A 9 -10.11 1.91 9.46
C GLY A 9 -8.64 1.47 9.61
N GLN A 10 -8.13 0.63 8.70
CA GLN A 10 -6.75 0.11 8.73
C GLN A 10 -5.73 1.14 8.23
N LEU A 11 -6.20 2.24 7.64
CA LEU A 11 -5.37 3.35 7.17
C LEU A 11 -5.10 4.42 8.22
N LYS A 12 -5.66 4.26 9.44
CA LYS A 12 -5.54 5.27 10.50
C LYS A 12 -4.08 5.58 10.82
N ASN A 13 -3.27 4.57 11.11
CA ASN A 13 -1.85 4.76 11.46
C ASN A 13 -1.09 5.51 10.37
N GLN A 14 -1.31 5.12 9.11
CA GLN A 14 -0.72 5.78 7.95
C GLN A 14 -1.09 7.27 7.90
N PHE A 15 -2.37 7.62 8.06
CA PHE A 15 -2.81 9.01 8.01
C PHE A 15 -2.34 9.82 9.22
N TYR A 16 -2.43 9.24 10.43
CA TYR A 16 -1.95 9.88 11.66
C TYR A 16 -0.45 10.17 11.63
N ASN A 17 0.34 9.27 11.04
CA ASN A 17 1.78 9.48 10.96
C ASN A 17 2.16 10.43 9.82
N THR A 18 1.41 10.45 8.71
CA THR A 18 1.85 11.15 7.49
C THR A 18 1.29 12.57 7.37
N ALA A 19 0.13 12.87 7.96
CA ALA A 19 -0.56 14.15 7.79
C ALA A 19 -1.14 14.68 9.10
N ASP A 20 -1.02 15.99 9.32
CA ASP A 20 -1.64 16.71 10.44
C ASP A 20 -3.16 16.87 10.23
N GLN A 21 -3.59 16.93 8.97
CA GLN A 21 -5.00 16.88 8.55
C GLN A 21 -5.16 15.91 7.36
N CYS A 22 -5.82 14.79 7.59
CA CYS A 22 -6.09 13.80 6.55
C CYS A 22 -7.10 14.34 5.54
N ASN A 23 -6.70 14.40 4.27
CA ASN A 23 -7.56 14.80 3.16
C ASN A 23 -7.63 13.71 2.07
N LEU A 24 -8.47 13.92 1.05
CA LEU A 24 -8.63 12.97 -0.05
C LEU A 24 -7.34 12.81 -0.88
N GLU A 25 -6.50 13.85 -0.95
CA GLU A 25 -5.22 13.80 -1.65
C GLU A 25 -4.26 12.81 -0.99
N ASP A 26 -4.25 12.71 0.35
CA ASP A 26 -3.44 11.72 1.07
C ASP A 26 -3.88 10.29 0.73
N PHE A 27 -5.19 10.06 0.61
CA PHE A 27 -5.73 8.79 0.14
C PHE A 27 -5.32 8.51 -1.32
N HIS A 28 -5.39 9.51 -2.21
CA HIS A 28 -4.94 9.37 -3.60
C HIS A 28 -3.44 9.08 -3.70
N LYS A 29 -2.60 9.74 -2.91
CA LYS A 29 -1.16 9.47 -2.83
C LYS A 29 -0.90 8.02 -2.42
N LEU A 30 -1.59 7.54 -1.40
CA LEU A 30 -1.50 6.15 -0.96
C LEU A 30 -2.01 5.16 -2.02
N PHE A 31 -3.05 5.54 -2.76
CA PHE A 31 -3.57 4.76 -3.88
C PHE A 31 -2.54 4.61 -5.00
N CYS A 32 -1.94 5.72 -5.44
CA CYS A 32 -0.87 5.71 -6.43
C CYS A 32 0.34 4.91 -5.95
N PHE A 33 0.76 5.09 -4.68
CA PHE A 33 1.82 4.28 -4.07
C PHE A 33 1.52 2.79 -4.16
N THR A 34 0.34 2.39 -3.72
CA THR A 34 -0.06 0.98 -3.68
C THR A 34 -0.07 0.37 -5.08
N PHE A 35 -0.56 1.12 -6.07
CA PHE A 35 -0.58 0.67 -7.46
C PHE A 35 0.83 0.53 -8.04
N HIS A 36 1.69 1.51 -7.81
CA HIS A 36 3.08 1.47 -8.24
C HIS A 36 3.85 0.30 -7.59
N SER A 37 3.73 0.15 -6.27
CA SER A 37 4.35 -0.94 -5.53
C SER A 37 3.86 -2.32 -5.97
N PHE A 38 2.56 -2.45 -6.27
CA PHE A 38 2.02 -3.69 -6.81
C PHE A 38 2.54 -3.97 -8.23
N HIS A 39 2.66 -2.95 -9.08
CA HIS A 39 3.24 -3.09 -10.42
C HIS A 39 4.69 -3.60 -10.35
N GLU A 40 5.52 -2.97 -9.51
CA GLU A 40 6.92 -3.40 -9.30
C GLU A 40 7.01 -4.83 -8.75
N TYR A 41 6.14 -5.18 -7.79
CA TYR A 41 6.03 -6.54 -7.26
C TYR A 41 5.65 -7.53 -8.38
N TRP A 42 4.60 -7.22 -9.14
CA TRP A 42 4.09 -8.07 -10.22
C TRP A 42 5.15 -8.30 -11.32
N MET A 43 5.91 -7.26 -11.67
CA MET A 43 6.97 -7.35 -12.68
C MET A 43 8.12 -8.29 -12.28
N LYS A 44 8.35 -8.49 -10.97
CA LYS A 44 9.34 -9.44 -10.42
C LYS A 44 8.80 -10.85 -10.26
N THR A 45 7.49 -11.05 -10.32
CA THR A 45 6.83 -12.37 -10.20
C THR A 45 6.62 -13.05 -11.55
N VAL A 46 6.17 -14.31 -11.53
CA VAL A 46 5.78 -15.04 -12.74
C VAL A 46 4.58 -14.34 -13.38
N ARG A 47 4.77 -13.86 -14.62
CA ARG A 47 3.74 -13.14 -15.40
C ARG A 47 2.70 -14.09 -16.00
N ASP A 48 2.05 -14.85 -15.15
CA ASP A 48 0.92 -15.71 -15.52
C ASP A 48 -0.35 -15.17 -14.88
N VAL A 49 -1.31 -14.80 -15.74
CA VAL A 49 -2.60 -14.23 -15.32
C VAL A 49 -3.38 -15.17 -14.39
N MET A 50 -3.15 -16.49 -14.46
CA MET A 50 -3.77 -17.47 -13.56
C MET A 50 -3.33 -17.25 -12.10
N PHE A 51 -2.09 -16.80 -11.89
CA PHE A 51 -1.55 -16.49 -10.56
C PHE A 51 -1.77 -15.03 -10.15
N PHE A 52 -2.40 -14.20 -10.99
CA PHE A 52 -2.62 -12.79 -10.68
C PHE A 52 -3.39 -12.59 -9.39
N ASN A 53 -4.48 -13.34 -9.18
CA ASN A 53 -5.27 -13.23 -7.95
C ASN A 53 -4.48 -13.69 -6.72
N PHE A 54 -3.64 -14.72 -6.86
CA PHE A 54 -2.77 -15.20 -5.78
C PHE A 54 -1.75 -14.14 -5.37
N HIS A 55 -1.03 -13.57 -6.34
CA HIS A 55 -0.06 -12.50 -6.12
C HIS A 55 -0.72 -11.22 -5.58
N ARG A 56 -1.92 -10.87 -6.07
CA ARG A 56 -2.70 -9.76 -5.54
C ARG A 56 -3.06 -9.95 -4.07
N GLU A 57 -3.47 -11.15 -3.67
CA GLU A 57 -3.84 -11.43 -2.28
C GLU A 57 -2.61 -11.52 -1.36
N GLN A 58 -1.49 -12.07 -1.84
CA GLN A 58 -0.20 -12.03 -1.14
C GLN A 58 0.25 -10.58 -0.86
N PHE A 59 0.25 -9.75 -1.91
CA PHE A 59 0.57 -8.34 -1.79
C PHE A 59 -0.41 -7.62 -0.84
N ARG A 60 -1.71 -7.91 -0.96
CA ARG A 60 -2.74 -7.37 -0.07
C ARG A 60 -2.44 -7.66 1.40
N SER A 61 -2.15 -8.92 1.73
CA SER A 61 -1.87 -9.33 3.11
C SER A 61 -0.61 -8.66 3.67
N ARG A 62 0.43 -8.54 2.85
CA ARG A 62 1.66 -7.81 3.22
C ARG A 62 1.38 -6.31 3.42
N LEU A 63 0.60 -5.69 2.55
CA LEU A 63 0.20 -4.29 2.68
C LEU A 63 -0.64 -4.06 3.94
N GLU A 64 -1.58 -4.95 4.23
CA GLU A 64 -2.41 -4.91 5.45
C GLU A 64 -1.55 -4.99 6.71
N SER A 65 -0.59 -5.92 6.75
CA SER A 65 0.34 -6.06 7.86
C SER A 65 1.20 -4.80 8.06
N ARG A 66 1.68 -4.17 6.98
CA ARG A 66 2.42 -2.90 7.08
C ARG A 66 1.53 -1.76 7.56
N LEU A 67 0.30 -1.65 7.05
CA LEU A 67 -0.67 -0.62 7.45
C LEU A 67 -1.06 -0.70 8.94
N GLN A 68 -1.09 -1.92 9.50
CA GLN A 68 -1.33 -2.14 10.93
C GLN A 68 -0.13 -1.81 11.82
N SER A 69 1.07 -1.66 11.25
CA SER A 69 2.24 -1.25 12.02
C SER A 69 2.04 0.16 12.59
N SER A 70 2.48 0.37 13.83
CA SER A 70 2.41 1.68 14.49
C SER A 70 3.31 2.72 13.83
N ASP A 71 4.41 2.29 13.21
CA ASP A 71 5.36 3.14 12.47
C ASP A 71 5.10 3.10 10.95
N CYS A 72 3.83 2.90 10.55
CA CYS A 72 3.51 2.86 9.14
C CYS A 72 3.58 4.27 8.54
N ARG A 73 4.49 4.46 7.58
CA ARG A 73 4.60 5.64 6.72
C ARG A 73 4.88 5.20 5.29
N LEU A 74 3.85 4.99 4.47
CA LEU A 74 3.98 4.58 3.08
C LEU A 74 3.93 5.78 2.14
N GLY A 75 4.87 5.87 1.19
CA GLY A 75 4.93 6.98 0.26
C GLY A 75 5.61 6.60 -1.06
N LEU A 76 5.22 7.29 -2.13
CA LEU A 76 5.95 7.21 -3.40
C LEU A 76 7.40 7.70 -3.21
N PRO A 77 8.37 7.19 -3.99
CA PRO A 77 9.74 7.69 -3.95
C PRO A 77 9.76 9.20 -4.21
N GLY A 78 10.30 9.97 -3.25
CA GLY A 78 10.29 11.43 -3.24
C GLY A 78 9.19 12.08 -2.39
N SER A 79 8.34 11.29 -1.72
CA SER A 79 7.40 11.75 -0.70
C SER A 79 7.94 11.48 0.73
N ASN A 80 7.36 12.11 1.76
CA ASN A 80 7.75 12.00 3.17
C ASN A 80 7.46 10.62 3.82
N GLY A 81 7.31 9.56 3.03
CA GLY A 81 7.00 8.20 3.46
C GLY A 81 8.06 7.19 3.01
N ASP A 82 8.19 6.09 3.75
CA ASP A 82 9.06 4.98 3.41
C ASP A 82 8.60 4.33 2.10
N VAL A 83 9.58 4.12 1.22
CA VAL A 83 9.46 3.26 0.06
C VAL A 83 9.47 1.82 0.57
N SER A 84 8.30 1.29 0.91
CA SER A 84 8.20 -0.12 1.27
C SER A 84 8.38 -0.98 0.03
N PHE A 85 9.53 -1.62 -0.09
CA PHE A 85 9.78 -2.65 -1.10
C PHE A 85 9.03 -3.92 -0.70
N PHE A 86 7.88 -4.15 -1.33
CA PHE A 86 7.21 -5.44 -1.26
C PHE A 86 7.97 -6.39 -2.19
N GLU A 87 8.82 -7.24 -1.64
CA GLU A 87 9.52 -8.27 -2.41
C GLU A 87 8.63 -9.52 -2.58
N PRO A 88 8.71 -10.24 -3.72
CA PRO A 88 8.00 -11.49 -4.00
C PRO A 88 7.96 -12.51 -2.86
#